data_AF-A0A183TBU3-F1
#
_entry.id   AF-A0A183TBU3-F1
#
_cell.length_a   1.000
_cell.length_b   1.000
_cell.length_c   1.000
_cell.angle_alpha   90.00
_cell.angle_beta   90.00
_cell.angle_gamma   90.00
#
_symmetry.space_group_name_H-M   'P 1'
#
loop_
_entity.id
_entity.type
_entity.pdbx_description
1 polymer ?
#
loop_
_entity_poly.entity_id
_entity_poly.type
_entity_poly.pdbx_seq_one_letter_code
_entity_poly.pdbx_strand_id
1 'polypeptide(L)'
;MYANNDFQYADPGDGYVDDEEEEVPMVEREMADDAEWKLIQKNTFTRWANEHLKDKHTSVDDLQFDLADGLRLIELVESLSGQKFRHVNKKPSFRTQKLENVTMTLRFLEESEGLRLVNIGTCASRRMPQPKVISQRPPNSEATDDLYPGE
;
A
#
# COMPACT_ATOMS: atom_id res chain seq x y z
N MET A 1 30.12 72.65 12.51
CA MET A 1 31.55 72.32 12.30
C MET A 1 31.86 71.12 13.16
N TYR A 2 32.29 70.02 12.55
CA TYR A 2 32.53 68.73 13.19
C TYR A 2 33.70 68.82 14.17
N ALA A 3 33.49 68.36 15.40
CA ALA A 3 34.57 67.93 16.29
C ALA A 3 34.48 66.40 16.35
N ASN A 4 35.53 65.78 15.81
CA ASN A 4 35.64 64.35 15.56
C ASN A 4 35.63 63.56 16.88
N ASN A 5 34.67 62.66 17.04
CA ASN A 5 34.78 61.57 18.00
C ASN A 5 35.74 60.53 17.41
N ASP A 6 36.87 60.32 18.09
CA ASP A 6 37.77 59.18 17.91
C ASP A 6 36.99 57.87 18.06
N PHE A 7 36.52 57.32 16.93
CA PHE A 7 36.17 55.91 16.85
C PHE A 7 37.36 55.17 16.25
N GLN A 8 38.17 54.60 17.14
CA GLN A 8 39.17 53.61 16.79
C GLN A 8 38.49 52.46 16.04
N TYR A 9 38.81 52.31 14.75
CA TYR A 9 38.55 51.07 14.02
C TYR A 9 39.56 50.03 14.52
N ALA A 10 39.09 49.16 15.42
CA ALA A 10 39.77 47.91 15.75
C ALA A 10 39.47 46.87 14.65
N ASP A 11 40.56 46.27 14.16
CA ASP A 11 40.76 45.09 13.30
C ASP A 11 39.52 44.23 12.89
N PRO A 12 39.36 43.87 11.60
CA PRO A 12 38.28 42.98 11.15
C PRO A 12 38.66 41.52 11.43
N GLY A 13 38.35 41.08 12.64
CA GLY A 13 38.52 39.71 13.10
C GLY A 13 37.19 38.98 13.27
N ASP A 14 37.06 37.92 12.49
CA ASP A 14 36.19 36.76 12.71
C ASP A 14 34.71 36.88 12.32
N GLY A 15 34.30 35.95 11.47
CA GLY A 15 32.99 35.91 10.87
C GLY A 15 32.00 35.21 11.79
N TYR A 16 30.86 35.87 12.02
CA TYR A 16 29.61 35.18 12.29
C TYR A 16 28.54 35.88 11.48
N VAL A 17 28.26 35.29 10.31
CA VAL A 17 26.99 35.46 9.63
C VAL A 17 25.99 34.82 10.59
N ASP A 18 25.15 35.63 11.21
CA ASP A 18 24.02 35.14 11.99
C ASP A 18 22.99 34.63 10.98
N ASP A 19 23.25 33.44 10.43
CA ASP A 19 22.25 32.58 9.82
C ASP A 19 21.36 32.08 10.96
N GLU A 20 20.31 32.85 11.29
CA GLU A 20 19.11 32.26 11.90
C GLU A 20 18.47 31.34 10.84
N GLU A 21 19.07 30.16 10.61
CA GLU A 21 18.33 29.00 10.12
C GLU A 21 17.32 28.65 11.22
N GLU A 22 16.10 29.14 11.09
CA GLU A 22 14.95 28.63 11.84
C GLU A 22 14.92 27.10 11.70
N GLU A 23 15.32 26.41 12.76
CA GLU A 23 15.28 24.96 12.87
C GLU A 23 13.81 24.53 12.89
N VAL A 24 13.22 24.37 11.71
CA VAL A 24 11.83 23.90 11.56
C VAL A 24 11.70 22.55 12.26
N PRO A 25 10.90 22.44 13.35
CA PRO A 25 10.84 21.21 14.14
C PRO A 25 10.34 20.04 13.27
N MET A 26 11.08 18.94 13.24
CA MET A 26 10.74 17.71 12.47
C MET A 26 9.30 17.20 12.69
N VAL A 27 8.67 17.57 13.81
CA VAL A 27 7.27 17.24 14.15
C VAL A 27 6.23 17.92 13.25
N GLU A 28 6.51 19.07 12.64
CA GLU A 28 5.60 19.68 11.65
C GLU A 28 5.64 18.91 10.33
N ARG A 29 6.79 18.32 9.99
CA ARG A 29 6.99 17.59 8.74
C ARG A 29 6.30 16.22 8.73
N GLU A 30 6.06 15.61 9.90
CA GLU A 30 5.30 14.36 10.03
C GLU A 30 3.77 14.55 10.00
N MET A 31 3.24 15.75 10.26
CA MET A 31 1.80 16.04 10.12
C MET A 31 1.39 16.49 8.71
N ALA A 32 2.35 16.71 7.81
CA ALA A 32 2.11 17.26 6.46
C ALA A 32 1.71 16.22 5.39
N ASP A 33 1.52 14.95 5.75
CA ASP A 33 1.35 13.88 4.76
C ASP A 33 -0.06 13.73 4.19
N ASP A 34 -1.06 14.41 4.74
CA ASP A 34 -2.37 14.56 4.08
C ASP A 34 -2.37 15.80 3.18
N ALA A 35 -1.57 15.72 2.11
CA ALA A 35 -1.58 16.71 1.04
C ALA A 35 -3.03 16.96 0.58
N GLU A 36 -3.43 18.23 0.46
CA GLU A 36 -4.81 18.67 0.18
C GLU A 36 -5.49 17.90 -0.97
N TRP A 37 -4.73 17.55 -2.00
CA TRP A 37 -5.20 16.76 -3.14
C TRP A 37 -5.71 15.36 -2.75
N LYS A 38 -5.13 14.72 -1.72
CA LYS A 38 -5.59 13.42 -1.20
C LYS A 38 -6.97 13.56 -0.57
N LEU A 39 -7.21 14.64 0.16
CA LEU A 39 -8.52 14.93 0.76
C LEU A 39 -9.57 15.19 -0.33
N ILE A 40 -9.22 15.97 -1.36
CA ILE A 40 -10.11 16.22 -2.51
C ILE A 40 -10.44 14.91 -3.23
N GLN A 41 -9.45 14.04 -3.45
CA GLN A 41 -9.65 12.74 -4.08
C GLN A 41 -10.54 11.83 -3.22
N LYS A 42 -10.28 11.76 -1.90
CA LYS A 42 -11.12 11.02 -0.95
C LYS A 42 -12.56 11.49 -1.03
N ASN A 43 -12.80 12.80 -0.93
CA ASN A 43 -14.15 13.37 -0.97
C ASN A 43 -14.86 13.09 -2.30
N THR A 44 -14.16 13.23 -3.42
CA THR A 44 -14.70 12.96 -4.76
C THR A 44 -15.11 11.50 -4.88
N PHE A 45 -14.23 10.57 -4.51
CA PHE A 45 -14.54 9.14 -4.60
C PHE A 45 -15.59 8.69 -3.59
N THR A 46 -15.63 9.27 -2.38
CA THR A 46 -16.68 8.96 -1.40
C THR A 46 -18.04 9.39 -1.93
N ARG A 47 -18.15 10.59 -2.53
CA ARG A 47 -19.40 11.06 -3.15
C ARG A 47 -19.81 10.18 -4.32
N TRP A 48 -18.88 9.85 -5.20
CA TRP A 48 -19.14 8.98 -6.34
C TRP A 48 -19.60 7.59 -5.90
N ALA A 49 -18.94 6.98 -4.91
CA ALA A 49 -19.35 5.68 -4.38
C ALA A 49 -20.77 5.74 -3.80
N ASN A 50 -21.08 6.80 -3.05
CA ASN A 50 -22.40 7.02 -2.48
C ASN A 50 -23.48 7.23 -3.54
N GLU A 51 -23.18 7.87 -4.67
CA GLU A 51 -24.15 7.99 -5.78
C GLU A 51 -24.57 6.63 -6.34
N HIS A 52 -23.64 5.70 -6.47
CA HIS A 52 -23.91 4.34 -6.97
C HIS A 52 -24.49 3.39 -5.92
N LEU A 53 -24.37 3.72 -4.63
CA LEU A 53 -24.92 2.93 -3.53
C LEU A 53 -26.29 3.42 -3.03
N LYS A 54 -26.78 4.59 -3.52
CA LYS A 54 -28.11 5.14 -3.19
C LYS A 54 -29.23 4.11 -3.35
N ASP A 55 -29.22 3.37 -4.44
CA ASP A 55 -30.25 2.37 -4.75
C ASP A 55 -30.20 1.12 -3.86
N LYS A 56 -29.06 0.89 -3.20
CA LYS A 56 -28.84 -0.26 -2.30
C LYS A 56 -29.11 0.09 -0.84
N HIS A 57 -29.48 1.33 -0.52
CA HIS A 57 -29.63 1.86 0.85
C HIS A 57 -28.35 1.71 1.71
N THR A 58 -27.19 1.71 1.05
CA THR A 58 -25.87 1.67 1.71
C THR A 58 -25.17 3.00 1.50
N SER A 59 -24.48 3.50 2.51
CA SER A 59 -23.63 4.70 2.43
C SER A 59 -22.22 4.36 2.88
N VAL A 60 -21.22 5.03 2.33
CA VAL A 60 -19.80 4.96 2.68
C VAL A 60 -19.37 6.32 3.24
N ASP A 61 -18.77 6.31 4.41
CA ASP A 61 -18.20 7.47 5.08
C ASP A 61 -16.69 7.50 4.91
N ASP A 62 -16.02 6.35 5.09
CA ASP A 62 -14.59 6.20 4.87
C ASP A 62 -14.27 5.02 3.95
N LEU A 63 -13.86 5.35 2.71
CA LEU A 63 -13.46 4.37 1.71
C LEU A 63 -12.40 3.37 2.20
N GLN A 64 -11.52 3.76 3.12
CA GLN A 64 -10.46 2.88 3.61
C GLN A 64 -10.99 1.76 4.50
N PHE A 65 -11.96 2.07 5.36
CA PHE A 65 -12.50 1.12 6.33
C PHE A 65 -13.76 0.42 5.81
N ASP A 66 -14.61 1.16 5.12
CA ASP A 66 -15.93 0.70 4.69
C ASP A 66 -15.87 -0.28 3.52
N LEU A 67 -14.79 -0.26 2.73
CA LEU A 67 -14.56 -1.23 1.66
C LEU A 67 -13.70 -2.42 2.12
N ALA A 68 -13.14 -2.37 3.33
CA ALA A 68 -12.14 -3.33 3.79
C ALA A 68 -12.71 -4.74 4.08
N ASP A 69 -14.00 -4.84 4.38
CA ASP A 69 -14.69 -6.12 4.60
C ASP A 69 -15.21 -6.77 3.31
N GLY A 70 -15.15 -6.02 2.20
CA GLY A 70 -15.58 -6.41 0.86
C GLY A 70 -17.08 -6.34 0.61
N LEU A 71 -17.93 -6.07 1.60
CA LEU A 71 -19.39 -6.08 1.40
C LEU A 71 -19.87 -4.90 0.56
N ARG A 72 -19.46 -3.69 0.95
CA ARG A 72 -19.83 -2.47 0.23
C ARG A 72 -19.16 -2.38 -1.13
N LEU A 73 -17.95 -2.94 -1.25
CA LEU A 73 -17.25 -3.08 -2.52
C LEU A 73 -18.04 -3.96 -3.50
N ILE A 74 -18.57 -5.08 -3.02
CA ILE A 74 -19.42 -5.96 -3.84
C ILE A 74 -20.66 -5.19 -4.29
N GLU A 75 -21.40 -4.55 -3.38
CA GLU A 75 -22.61 -3.81 -3.73
C GLU A 75 -22.36 -2.70 -4.76
N LEU A 76 -21.23 -2.00 -4.63
CA LEU A 76 -20.80 -0.98 -5.57
C LEU A 76 -20.54 -1.58 -6.95
N VAL A 77 -19.81 -2.69 -7.02
CA VAL A 77 -19.51 -3.37 -8.29
C VAL A 77 -20.76 -3.98 -8.91
N GLU A 78 -21.72 -4.49 -8.12
CA GLU A 78 -23.02 -4.93 -8.64
C GLU A 78 -23.82 -3.78 -9.25
N SER A 79 -23.77 -2.60 -8.64
CA SER A 79 -24.46 -1.41 -9.15
C SER A 79 -23.87 -0.96 -10.49
N LEU A 80 -22.53 -1.01 -10.61
CA LEU A 80 -21.80 -0.59 -11.80
C LEU A 80 -21.89 -1.59 -12.96
N SER A 81 -21.75 -2.89 -12.67
CA SER A 81 -21.77 -3.96 -13.69
C SER A 81 -23.18 -4.45 -14.03
N GLY A 82 -24.16 -4.18 -13.16
CA GLY A 82 -25.51 -4.74 -13.25
C GLY A 82 -25.60 -6.25 -12.97
N GLN A 83 -24.47 -6.90 -12.64
CA GLN A 83 -24.42 -8.34 -12.35
C GLN A 83 -24.45 -8.60 -10.85
N LYS A 84 -25.05 -9.72 -10.43
CA LYS A 84 -25.14 -10.12 -9.02
C LYS A 84 -24.13 -11.20 -8.66
N PHE A 85 -23.45 -11.03 -7.53
CA PHE A 85 -22.53 -12.04 -7.01
C PHE A 85 -23.31 -13.17 -6.33
N ARG A 86 -23.00 -14.42 -6.69
CA ARG A 86 -23.69 -15.61 -6.14
C ARG A 86 -23.13 -16.04 -4.77
N HIS A 87 -21.83 -15.88 -4.54
CA HIS A 87 -21.14 -16.33 -3.33
C HIS A 87 -20.56 -15.15 -2.56
N VAL A 88 -21.30 -14.62 -1.60
CA VAL A 88 -20.83 -13.51 -0.75
C VAL A 88 -20.93 -13.91 0.72
N ASN A 89 -19.85 -13.70 1.48
CA ASN A 89 -19.88 -13.85 2.93
C ASN A 89 -20.61 -12.66 3.53
N LYS A 90 -21.92 -12.77 3.75
CA LYS A 90 -22.82 -11.69 4.23
C LYS A 90 -22.52 -11.18 5.65
N LYS A 91 -21.81 -11.97 6.47
CA LYS A 91 -21.41 -11.61 7.83
C LYS A 91 -19.95 -12.04 8.05
N PRO A 92 -18.98 -11.31 7.48
CA PRO A 92 -17.59 -11.70 7.57
C PRO A 92 -17.03 -11.37 8.97
N SER A 93 -16.92 -12.39 9.82
CA SER A 93 -16.36 -12.26 11.17
C SER A 93 -14.83 -12.37 11.13
N PHE A 94 -14.32 -13.30 10.32
CA PHE A 94 -12.89 -13.57 10.23
C PHE A 94 -12.23 -12.80 9.09
N ARG A 95 -10.97 -12.40 9.29
CA ARG A 95 -10.15 -11.75 8.26
C ARG A 95 -10.15 -12.54 6.95
N THR A 96 -10.10 -13.87 7.01
CA THR A 96 -10.14 -14.73 5.82
C THR A 96 -11.41 -14.53 4.99
N GLN A 97 -12.58 -14.40 5.63
CA GLN A 97 -13.86 -14.18 4.94
C GLN A 97 -13.92 -12.78 4.31
N LYS A 98 -13.39 -11.76 4.99
CA LYS A 98 -13.26 -10.40 4.44
C LYS A 98 -12.38 -10.39 3.20
N LEU A 99 -11.21 -11.04 3.29
CA LEU A 99 -10.27 -11.15 2.17
C LEU A 99 -10.86 -11.94 1.00
N GLU A 100 -11.66 -12.97 1.27
CA GLU A 100 -12.34 -13.74 0.23
C GLU A 100 -13.35 -12.88 -0.55
N ASN A 101 -14.19 -12.09 0.15
CA ASN A 101 -15.12 -11.15 -0.49
C ASN A 101 -14.37 -10.16 -1.41
N VAL A 102 -13.30 -9.53 -0.90
CA VAL A 102 -12.49 -8.59 -1.68
C VAL A 102 -11.83 -9.29 -2.88
N THR A 103 -11.20 -10.45 -2.66
CA THR A 103 -10.49 -11.18 -3.72
C THR A 103 -11.44 -11.62 -4.82
N MET A 104 -12.62 -12.13 -4.48
CA MET A 104 -13.63 -12.52 -5.47
C MET A 104 -14.08 -11.31 -6.30
N THR A 105 -14.27 -10.16 -5.66
CA THR A 105 -14.70 -8.93 -6.36
C THR A 105 -13.64 -8.45 -7.33
N LEU A 106 -12.36 -8.45 -6.93
CA LEU A 106 -11.26 -8.07 -7.80
C LEU A 106 -11.12 -9.02 -8.99
N ARG A 107 -11.25 -10.34 -8.77
CA ARG A 107 -11.25 -11.32 -9.86
C ARG A 107 -12.38 -11.10 -10.84
N PHE A 108 -13.58 -10.79 -10.36
CA PHE A 108 -14.70 -10.44 -11.23
C PHE A 108 -14.38 -9.23 -12.10
N LEU A 109 -13.78 -8.17 -11.54
CA LEU A 109 -13.38 -7.00 -12.32
C LEU A 109 -12.34 -7.32 -13.41
N GLU A 110 -11.40 -8.22 -13.12
CA GLU A 110 -10.40 -8.68 -14.10
C GLU A 110 -11.00 -9.57 -15.19
N GLU A 111 -11.80 -10.56 -14.81
CA GLU A 111 -12.29 -11.60 -15.70
C GLU A 111 -13.53 -11.17 -16.51
N SER A 112 -14.46 -10.45 -15.89
CA SER A 112 -15.75 -10.10 -16.51
C SER A 112 -15.75 -8.73 -17.20
N GLU A 113 -15.13 -7.73 -16.57
CA GLU A 113 -15.05 -6.36 -17.11
C GLU A 113 -13.74 -6.11 -17.88
N GLY A 114 -12.79 -7.07 -17.84
CA GLY A 114 -11.53 -6.97 -18.57
C GLY A 114 -10.58 -5.90 -18.01
N LEU A 115 -10.74 -5.50 -16.74
CA LEU A 115 -9.93 -4.46 -16.12
C LEU A 115 -8.56 -5.01 -15.74
N ARG A 116 -7.49 -4.30 -16.12
CA ARG A 116 -6.13 -4.64 -15.67
C ARG A 116 -5.83 -3.95 -14.35
N LEU A 117 -5.89 -4.70 -13.26
CA LEU A 117 -5.50 -4.21 -11.95
C LEU A 117 -3.96 -4.21 -11.84
N VAL A 118 -3.34 -3.03 -11.80
CA VAL A 118 -1.89 -2.88 -11.62
C VAL A 118 -1.62 -2.33 -10.23
N ASN A 119 -0.70 -2.95 -9.49
CA ASN A 119 -0.35 -2.59 -8.11
C ASN A 119 -1.50 -2.68 -7.08
N ILE A 120 -2.62 -3.32 -7.43
CA ILE A 120 -3.75 -3.58 -6.54
C ILE A 120 -3.75 -5.07 -6.25
N GLY A 121 -3.47 -5.45 -5.00
CA GLY A 121 -3.43 -6.85 -4.60
C GLY A 121 -3.94 -7.04 -3.17
N THR A 122 -4.71 -8.10 -2.95
CA THR A 122 -5.03 -8.51 -1.58
C THR A 122 -3.73 -9.02 -0.93
N CYS A 123 -3.46 -8.62 0.32
CA CYS A 123 -2.26 -9.03 1.05
C CYS A 123 -2.07 -10.56 1.10
N ALA A 124 -3.13 -11.35 0.87
CA ALA A 124 -3.09 -12.80 0.75
C ALA A 124 -2.21 -13.32 -0.41
N SER A 125 -1.99 -12.50 -1.45
CA SER A 125 -1.23 -12.89 -2.65
C SER A 125 0.29 -12.64 -2.54
N ARG A 126 0.78 -12.02 -1.44
CA ARG A 126 2.23 -11.93 -1.18
C ARG A 126 2.74 -13.19 -0.47
N ARG A 127 2.50 -14.38 -1.04
CA ARG A 127 3.36 -15.53 -0.70
C ARG A 127 4.66 -15.32 -1.49
N MET A 128 5.66 -14.78 -0.81
CA MET A 128 7.05 -14.89 -1.26
C MET A 128 7.31 -16.35 -1.67
N PRO A 129 7.76 -16.63 -2.90
CA PRO A 129 8.24 -17.96 -3.23
C PRO A 129 9.42 -18.27 -2.30
N GLN A 130 9.28 -19.30 -1.48
CA GLN A 130 10.40 -19.84 -0.70
C GLN A 130 11.50 -20.22 -1.69
N PRO A 131 12.77 -19.84 -1.47
CA PRO A 131 13.86 -20.35 -2.28
C PRO A 131 13.82 -21.88 -2.18
N LYS A 132 13.68 -22.55 -3.32
CA LYS A 132 13.76 -24.01 -3.39
C LYS A 132 15.14 -24.41 -2.87
N VAL A 133 15.19 -24.97 -1.66
CA VAL A 133 16.38 -25.67 -1.18
C VAL A 133 16.60 -26.81 -2.16
N ILE A 134 17.60 -26.69 -3.02
CA ILE A 134 18.09 -27.79 -3.84
C ILE A 134 18.61 -28.81 -2.85
N SER A 135 17.77 -29.82 -2.59
CA SER A 135 18.17 -31.04 -1.90
C SER A 135 19.25 -31.67 -2.75
N GLN A 136 20.51 -31.40 -2.40
CA GLN A 136 21.63 -32.21 -2.87
C GLN A 136 21.46 -33.58 -2.21
N ARG A 137 20.69 -34.43 -2.87
CA ARG A 137 20.74 -35.87 -2.63
C ARG A 137 22.06 -36.34 -3.24
N PRO A 138 23.02 -36.86 -2.46
CA PRO A 138 24.21 -37.44 -3.05
C PRO A 138 23.80 -38.62 -3.96
N PRO A 139 24.46 -38.81 -5.12
CA PRO A 139 24.20 -39.95 -5.97
C PRO A 139 24.56 -41.23 -5.21
N ASN A 140 23.69 -42.23 -5.30
CA ASN A 140 23.91 -43.59 -4.79
C ASN A 140 25.32 -44.06 -5.18
N SER A 141 26.16 -44.38 -4.20
CA SER A 141 27.25 -45.33 -4.39
C SER A 141 26.68 -46.72 -4.18
N GLU A 142 26.04 -47.27 -5.22
CA GLU A 142 25.83 -48.71 -5.31
C GLU A 142 27.20 -49.34 -5.61
N ALA A 143 27.69 -50.11 -4.64
CA ALA A 143 28.83 -50.99 -4.80
C ALA A 143 28.35 -52.28 -5.47
N THR A 144 28.98 -52.62 -6.61
CA THR A 144 29.15 -53.98 -7.13
C THR A 144 30.48 -53.93 -7.91
N ASP A 145 31.60 -54.34 -7.30
CA ASP A 145 32.07 -55.72 -7.28
C ASP A 145 32.23 -56.24 -8.72
N ASP A 146 33.43 -56.09 -9.30
CA ASP A 146 33.87 -56.89 -10.44
C ASP A 146 35.39 -56.75 -10.71
N LEU A 147 36.03 -57.92 -10.67
CA LEU A 147 37.28 -58.33 -11.31
C LEU A 147 38.62 -57.69 -10.90
N TYR A 148 39.37 -58.45 -10.09
CA TYR A 148 40.77 -58.71 -10.42
C TYR A 148 41.05 -60.22 -10.32
N PRO A 149 41.38 -60.92 -11.41
CA PRO A 149 42.00 -62.23 -11.35
C PRO A 149 43.49 -62.06 -10.99
N GLY A 150 44.03 -63.05 -10.28
CA GLY A 150 45.36 -62.99 -9.68
C GLY A 150 46.52 -63.07 -10.66
N GLU A 151 47.69 -62.68 -10.14
CA GLU A 151 48.97 -63.41 -10.10
C GLU A 151 49.86 -62.77 -9.03
#